data_AF-A0A3Q7YB78-F1
#
_entry.id   AF-A0A3Q7YB78-F1
#
_cell.length_a   1.000
_cell.length_b   1.000
_cell.length_c   1.000
_cell.angle_alpha   90.00
_cell.angle_beta   90.00
_cell.angle_gamma   90.00
#
_symmetry.space_group_name_H-M   'P 1'
#
loop_
_entity.id
_entity.type
_entity.pdbx_description
1 polymer ?
#
loop_
_entity_poly.entity_id
_entity_poly.type
_entity_poly.pdbx_seq_one_letter_code
_entity_poly.pdbx_strand_id
1 'polypeptide(L)'
;LSSIPVLDGTNFKEWKENILIVLGCMDLDLALRIDRPSTPKDSSSSEEKLEYEKWDRSNRISLMIIKRGIPEVFRGAVPDEIDTAKNFLAEMEKRFVKSDKAETSSLLQNLISMNANNAFLHDDLEEDL
;
A
#
# COMPACT_ATOMS: atom_id res chain seq x y z
N LEU A 1 13.15 -13.18 -0.18
CA LEU A 1 11.67 -13.35 -0.08
C LEU A 1 11.21 -13.71 1.33
N SER A 2 11.90 -14.63 2.04
CA SER A 2 11.57 -14.99 3.43
C SER A 2 11.74 -13.86 4.46
N SER A 3 12.36 -12.75 4.06
CA SER A 3 12.56 -11.54 4.86
C SER A 3 11.44 -10.50 4.73
N ILE A 4 10.49 -10.68 3.79
CA ILE A 4 9.38 -9.73 3.63
C ILE A 4 8.35 -10.06 4.71
N PRO A 5 8.04 -9.13 5.64
CA PRO A 5 7.01 -9.38 6.64
C PRO A 5 5.64 -9.58 5.97
N VAL A 6 4.73 -10.28 6.63
CA VAL A 6 3.33 -10.32 6.18
C VAL A 6 2.68 -8.99 6.56
N LEU A 7 1.89 -8.42 5.65
CA LEU A 7 1.18 -7.16 5.90
C LEU A 7 0.09 -7.37 6.97
N ASP A 8 0.08 -6.58 8.04
CA ASP A 8 -0.80 -6.78 9.21
C ASP A 8 -1.79 -5.66 9.50
N GLY A 9 -1.73 -4.54 8.76
CA GLY A 9 -2.52 -3.36 9.10
C GLY A 9 -1.63 -2.15 9.42
N THR A 10 -0.58 -2.39 10.20
CA THR A 10 0.22 -1.36 10.87
C THR A 10 1.62 -1.23 10.30
N ASN A 11 2.12 -2.29 9.66
CA ASN A 11 3.49 -2.37 9.16
C ASN A 11 3.67 -1.96 7.68
N PHE A 12 2.71 -1.22 7.09
CA PHE A 12 2.72 -0.93 5.63
C PHE A 12 4.04 -0.29 5.15
N LYS A 13 4.59 0.65 5.91
CA LYS A 13 5.84 1.33 5.55
C LYS A 13 7.03 0.36 5.46
N GLU A 14 7.21 -0.46 6.49
CA GLU A 14 8.27 -1.48 6.55
C GLU A 14 8.07 -2.56 5.49
N TRP A 15 6.83 -3.01 5.31
CA TRP A 15 6.46 -3.98 4.29
C TRP A 15 6.81 -3.48 2.87
N LYS A 16 6.43 -2.24 2.56
CA LYS A 16 6.72 -1.60 1.27
C LYS A 16 8.23 -1.46 1.04
N GLU A 17 8.97 -1.01 2.05
CA GLU A 17 10.43 -0.86 1.97
C GLU A 17 11.14 -2.19 1.69
N ASN A 18 10.80 -3.25 2.43
CA ASN A 18 11.35 -4.58 2.22
C ASN A 18 11.04 -5.15 0.82
N ILE A 19 9.83 -4.90 0.30
CA ILE A 19 9.46 -5.27 -1.07
C ILE A 19 10.36 -4.56 -2.07
N LEU A 20 10.53 -3.24 -1.95
CA LEU A 20 11.32 -2.44 -2.89
C LEU A 20 12.78 -2.89 -2.90
N ILE A 21 13.36 -3.17 -1.71
CA ILE A 21 14.72 -3.70 -1.59
C ILE A 21 14.85 -5.06 -2.30
N VAL A 22 13.94 -6.00 -2.03
CA VAL A 22 14.00 -7.34 -2.63
C VAL A 22 13.84 -7.27 -4.15
N LEU A 23 12.92 -6.46 -4.66
CA LEU A 23 12.73 -6.29 -6.10
C LEU A 23 13.95 -5.65 -6.77
N GLY A 24 14.57 -4.66 -6.12
CA GLY A 24 15.82 -4.06 -6.58
C GLY A 24 16.97 -5.05 -6.63
N CYS A 25 17.19 -5.84 -5.56
CA CYS A 25 18.24 -6.85 -5.52
C CYS A 25 18.09 -7.98 -6.54
N MET A 26 16.87 -8.18 -7.06
CA MET A 26 16.56 -9.22 -8.05
C MET A 26 16.46 -8.68 -9.48
N ASP A 27 16.76 -7.39 -9.71
CA ASP A 27 16.57 -6.68 -10.98
C ASP A 27 15.13 -6.80 -11.53
N LEU A 28 14.15 -6.72 -10.63
CA LEU A 28 12.72 -6.81 -10.94
C LEU A 28 11.98 -5.49 -10.77
N ASP A 29 12.66 -4.41 -10.46
CA ASP A 29 12.09 -3.11 -10.13
C ASP A 29 11.83 -2.20 -11.36
N LEU A 30 12.15 -2.67 -12.58
CA LEU A 30 11.98 -1.89 -13.81
C LEU A 30 10.55 -1.34 -13.97
N ALA A 31 9.54 -2.19 -13.79
CA ALA A 31 8.12 -1.81 -13.91
C ALA A 31 7.64 -0.87 -12.79
N LEU A 32 8.43 -0.70 -11.73
CA LEU A 32 8.17 0.29 -10.68
C LEU A 32 8.79 1.65 -11.03
N ARG A 33 9.90 1.65 -11.77
CA ARG A 33 10.67 2.87 -12.13
C ARG A 33 10.15 3.56 -13.37
N ILE A 34 9.76 2.81 -14.39
CA ILE A 34 9.30 3.36 -15.67
C ILE A 34 7.85 3.00 -15.95
N ASP A 35 7.15 3.92 -16.62
CA ASP A 35 5.78 3.68 -17.05
C ASP A 35 5.72 2.59 -18.13
N ARG A 36 4.52 1.99 -18.29
CA ARG A 36 4.28 0.91 -19.25
C ARG A 36 4.70 1.36 -20.66
N PRO A 37 5.66 0.67 -21.31
CA PRO A 37 5.97 0.92 -22.71
C PRO A 37 4.76 0.61 -23.59
N SER A 38 4.71 1.22 -24.77
CA SER A 38 3.67 0.88 -25.75
C SER A 38 3.77 -0.61 -26.11
N THR A 39 2.62 -1.28 -26.19
CA THR A 39 2.58 -2.67 -26.64
C THR A 39 3.22 -2.78 -28.04
N PRO A 40 4.22 -3.66 -28.21
CA PRO A 40 4.88 -3.82 -29.50
C PRO A 40 3.90 -4.25 -30.57
N LYS A 41 4.11 -3.74 -31.78
CA LYS A 41 3.41 -4.18 -32.99
C LYS A 41 4.29 -5.15 -33.76
N ASP A 42 3.72 -5.82 -34.77
CA ASP A 42 4.51 -6.71 -35.63
C ASP A 42 5.68 -5.97 -36.30
N SER A 43 5.46 -4.70 -36.66
CA SER A 43 6.44 -3.79 -37.26
C SER A 43 7.43 -3.16 -36.28
N SER A 44 7.29 -3.38 -34.96
CA SER A 44 8.22 -2.84 -33.97
C SER A 44 9.62 -3.43 -34.13
N SER A 45 10.63 -2.64 -33.76
CA SER A 45 12.02 -3.10 -33.80
C SER A 45 12.27 -4.24 -32.82
N SER A 46 13.39 -4.94 -32.99
CA SER A 46 13.79 -5.99 -32.05
C SER A 46 14.05 -5.42 -30.65
N GLU A 47 14.58 -4.19 -30.60
CA GLU A 47 14.90 -3.47 -29.36
C GLU A 47 13.62 -3.11 -28.60
N GLU A 48 12.61 -2.55 -29.28
CA GLU A 48 11.32 -2.19 -28.68
C GLU A 48 10.61 -3.42 -28.09
N LYS A 49 10.62 -4.54 -28.81
CA LYS A 49 10.05 -5.82 -28.35
C LYS A 49 10.78 -6.32 -27.09
N LEU A 50 12.11 -6.26 -27.09
CA LEU A 50 12.94 -6.68 -25.96
C LEU A 50 12.73 -5.79 -24.72
N GLU A 51 12.59 -4.48 -24.90
CA GLU A 51 12.30 -3.55 -23.80
C GLU A 51 10.94 -3.83 -23.17
N TYR A 52 9.91 -4.05 -24.00
CA TYR A 52 8.59 -4.43 -23.52
C TYR A 52 8.62 -5.75 -22.76
N GLU A 53 9.28 -6.78 -23.28
CA GLU A 53 9.39 -8.09 -22.60
C GLU A 53 10.10 -7.99 -21.24
N LYS A 54 11.17 -7.18 -21.15
CA LYS A 54 11.87 -6.92 -19.88
C LYS A 54 10.94 -6.24 -18.88
N TRP A 55 10.20 -5.22 -19.33
CA TRP A 55 9.24 -4.52 -18.50
C TRP A 55 8.09 -5.44 -18.04
N ASP A 56 7.50 -6.20 -18.96
CA ASP A 56 6.39 -7.11 -18.67
C ASP A 56 6.81 -8.21 -17.68
N ARG A 57 7.99 -8.80 -17.88
CA ARG A 57 8.56 -9.77 -16.94
C ARG A 57 8.72 -9.17 -15.55
N SER A 58 9.31 -7.98 -15.46
CA SER A 58 9.48 -7.26 -14.19
C SER A 58 8.13 -6.98 -13.53
N ASN A 59 7.13 -6.52 -14.30
CA ASN A 59 5.78 -6.24 -13.80
C ASN A 59 5.10 -7.49 -13.23
N ARG A 60 5.08 -8.58 -14.01
CA ARG A 60 4.44 -9.85 -13.65
C ARG A 60 5.03 -10.45 -12.39
N ILE A 61 6.36 -10.53 -12.30
CA ILE A 61 7.01 -11.14 -11.13
C ILE A 61 6.88 -10.23 -9.91
N SER A 62 6.98 -8.91 -10.07
CA SER A 62 6.75 -7.96 -8.98
C SER A 62 5.36 -8.11 -8.39
N LEU A 63 4.32 -8.18 -9.22
CA LEU A 63 2.95 -8.42 -8.75
C LEU A 63 2.82 -9.71 -7.95
N MET A 64 3.45 -10.80 -8.38
CA MET A 64 3.44 -12.07 -7.64
C MET A 64 4.09 -11.92 -6.25
N ILE A 65 5.22 -11.24 -6.17
CA ILE A 65 5.94 -11.02 -4.90
C ILE A 65 5.14 -10.12 -3.97
N ILE A 66 4.61 -9.01 -4.48
CA ILE A 66 3.79 -8.06 -3.72
C ILE A 66 2.54 -8.77 -3.19
N LYS A 67 1.77 -9.45 -4.05
CA LYS A 67 0.53 -10.11 -3.66
C LYS A 67 0.73 -11.28 -2.69
N ARG A 68 1.90 -11.94 -2.72
CA ARG A 68 2.23 -13.03 -1.78
C ARG A 68 2.27 -12.55 -0.32
N GLY A 69 2.76 -11.34 -0.07
CA GLY A 69 2.87 -10.77 1.28
C GLY A 69 1.56 -10.20 1.83
N ILE A 70 0.44 -10.34 1.09
CA ILE A 70 -0.85 -9.73 1.41
C ILE A 70 -1.83 -10.83 1.85
N PRO A 71 -2.26 -10.82 3.13
CA PRO A 71 -3.36 -11.64 3.60
C PRO A 71 -4.64 -11.45 2.80
N GLU A 72 -5.46 -12.50 2.72
CA GLU A 72 -6.72 -12.48 1.96
C GLU A 72 -7.67 -11.35 2.37
N VAL A 73 -7.72 -11.03 3.67
CA VAL A 73 -8.51 -9.91 4.21
C VAL A 73 -8.15 -8.55 3.60
N PHE A 74 -6.93 -8.40 3.07
CA PHE A 74 -6.47 -7.20 2.40
C PHE A 74 -6.41 -7.35 0.86
N ARG A 75 -6.67 -8.54 0.28
CA ARG A 75 -6.60 -8.73 -1.19
C ARG A 75 -7.71 -8.01 -1.92
N GLY A 76 -8.92 -8.03 -1.37
CA GLY A 76 -10.07 -7.29 -1.92
C GLY A 76 -9.94 -5.77 -1.80
N ALA A 77 -8.84 -5.29 -1.24
CA ALA A 77 -8.49 -3.90 -1.32
C ALA A 77 -8.36 -3.52 -2.80
N VAL A 78 -7.37 -4.02 -3.53
CA VAL A 78 -7.02 -3.46 -4.85
C VAL A 78 -8.00 -3.96 -5.93
N PRO A 79 -8.57 -3.07 -6.78
CA PRO A 79 -9.41 -3.48 -7.90
C PRO A 79 -8.67 -4.39 -8.89
N ASP A 80 -9.40 -5.33 -9.51
CA ASP A 80 -8.82 -6.32 -10.44
C ASP A 80 -8.29 -5.69 -11.73
N GLU A 81 -8.76 -4.49 -12.09
CA GLU A 81 -8.30 -3.72 -13.27
C GLU A 81 -6.85 -3.21 -13.11
N ILE A 82 -6.30 -3.26 -11.90
CA ILE A 82 -4.93 -2.81 -11.62
C ILE A 82 -3.94 -3.92 -11.98
N ASP A 83 -3.40 -3.78 -13.18
CA ASP A 83 -2.53 -4.76 -13.81
C ASP A 83 -1.03 -4.38 -13.76
N THR A 84 -0.66 -3.27 -13.10
CA THR A 84 0.74 -2.88 -12.89
C THR A 84 1.15 -2.94 -11.42
N ALA A 85 2.36 -3.43 -11.17
CA ALA A 85 2.95 -3.47 -9.83
C ALA A 85 3.04 -2.07 -9.20
N LYS A 86 3.38 -1.06 -10.01
CA LYS A 86 3.46 0.35 -9.58
C LYS A 86 2.11 0.88 -9.08
N ASN A 87 1.04 0.70 -9.86
CA ASN A 87 -0.29 1.16 -9.47
C ASN A 87 -0.85 0.34 -8.31
N PHE A 88 -0.55 -0.96 -8.26
CA PHE A 88 -0.95 -1.82 -7.15
C PHE A 88 -0.38 -1.34 -5.82
N LEU A 89 0.93 -1.05 -5.77
CA LEU A 89 1.57 -0.48 -4.57
C LEU A 89 1.00 0.90 -4.21
N ALA A 90 0.73 1.75 -5.21
CA ALA A 90 0.17 3.07 -4.98
C ALA A 90 -1.25 3.01 -4.38
N GLU A 91 -2.11 2.10 -4.84
CA GLU A 91 -3.45 1.92 -4.26
C GLU A 91 -3.40 1.35 -2.84
N MET A 92 -2.47 0.45 -2.57
CA MET A 92 -2.25 -0.01 -1.20
C MET A 92 -1.84 1.15 -0.31
N GLU A 93 -0.85 1.96 -0.72
CA GLU A 93 -0.40 3.12 0.04
C GLU A 93 -1.54 4.11 0.35
N LYS A 94 -2.38 4.42 -0.63
CA LYS A 94 -3.55 5.28 -0.43
C LYS A 94 -4.48 4.75 0.66
N ARG A 95 -4.67 3.42 0.74
CA ARG A 95 -5.55 2.81 1.75
C ARG A 95 -4.97 2.83 3.15
N PHE A 96 -3.69 2.49 3.29
CA PHE A 96 -3.05 2.50 4.61
C PHE A 96 -2.92 3.93 5.14
N VAL A 97 -2.57 4.91 4.30
CA VAL A 97 -2.57 6.33 4.68
C VAL A 97 -3.98 6.82 5.08
N LYS A 98 -5.03 6.33 4.42
CA LYS A 98 -6.41 6.66 4.80
C LYS A 98 -6.80 6.02 6.14
N SER A 99 -6.38 4.78 6.38
CA SER A 99 -6.63 4.06 7.64
C SER A 99 -6.00 4.80 8.82
N ASP A 100 -4.72 5.15 8.73
CA ASP A 100 -3.98 5.86 9.78
C ASP A 100 -4.67 7.18 10.18
N LYS A 101 -5.12 7.94 9.17
CA LYS A 101 -5.84 9.21 9.40
C LYS A 101 -7.19 9.02 10.08
N ALA A 102 -7.93 7.98 9.70
CA ALA A 102 -9.23 7.68 10.29
C ALA A 102 -9.10 7.24 11.75
N GLU A 103 -8.11 6.39 12.05
CA GLU A 103 -7.82 5.93 13.41
C GLU A 103 -7.38 7.10 14.30
N THR A 104 -6.46 7.95 13.81
CA THR A 104 -6.01 9.14 14.55
C THR A 104 -7.19 10.07 14.87
N SER A 105 -8.11 10.26 13.92
CA SER A 105 -9.29 11.11 14.09
C SER A 105 -10.28 10.52 15.11
N SER A 106 -10.49 9.19 15.09
CA SER A 106 -11.32 8.48 16.07
C SER A 106 -10.73 8.60 17.49
N LEU A 107 -9.42 8.45 17.64
CA LEU A 107 -8.73 8.61 18.93
C LEU A 107 -8.89 10.03 19.47
N LEU A 108 -8.74 11.05 18.61
CA LEU A 108 -8.96 12.45 19.00
C LEU A 108 -10.40 12.71 19.44
N GLN A 109 -11.39 12.19 18.71
CA GLN A 109 -12.81 12.32 19.10
C GLN A 109 -13.12 11.65 20.44
N ASN A 110 -12.54 10.47 20.69
CA ASN A 110 -12.70 9.77 21.96
C ASN A 110 -12.06 10.56 23.12
N LEU A 111 -10.86 11.11 22.93
CA LEU A 111 -10.20 11.96 23.93
C LEU A 111 -11.00 13.22 24.25
N ILE A 112 -11.56 13.89 23.23
CA ILE A 112 -12.42 15.06 23.42
C ILE A 112 -13.70 14.67 24.18
N SER A 113 -14.32 13.54 23.83
CA SER A 113 -15.54 13.05 24.49
C SER A 113 -15.29 12.66 25.94
N MET A 114 -14.15 12.02 26.25
CA MET A 114 -13.76 11.69 27.62
C MET A 114 -13.53 12.95 28.47
N ASN A 115 -12.87 13.97 27.90
CA ASN A 115 -12.68 15.24 28.59
C ASN A 115 -14.00 16.00 28.80
N ALA A 116 -14.92 15.99 27.83
CA ALA A 116 -16.24 16.60 27.97
C ALA A 116 -17.04 15.91 29.10
N ASN A 117 -17.07 14.58 29.14
CA ASN A 117 -17.77 13.83 30.19
C ASN A 117 -17.18 14.08 31.59
N ASN A 118 -15.87 14.32 31.70
CA ASN A 118 -15.23 14.65 32.98
C ASN A 118 -15.51 16.10 33.42
N ALA A 119 -15.74 17.03 32.48
CA ALA A 119 -16.15 18.40 32.78
C ALA A 119 -17.60 18.47 33.30
N PHE A 120 -18.52 17.69 32.71
CA PHE A 120 -19.91 17.58 33.18
C PHE A 120 -19.99 17.06 34.63
N LEU A 121 -19.17 16.06 34.99
CA LEU A 121 -19.12 15.53 36.36
C LEU A 121 -18.53 16.52 37.38
N HIS A 122 -17.79 17.54 36.94
CA HIS A 122 -17.18 18.53 37.80
C HIS A 122 -18.11 19.73 38.05
N ASP A 123 -18.94 20.10 37.08
CA ASP A 123 -19.95 21.17 37.21
C ASP A 123 -21.17 20.73 38.05
N ASP A 124 -21.58 19.45 37.98
CA ASP A 124 -22.70 18.91 38.78
C ASP A 124 -22.39 18.79 40.29
N LEU A 125 -21.12 18.93 40.70
CA LEU A 125 -20.71 18.87 42.12
C LEU A 125 -20.53 20.26 42.76
N GLU A 126 -20.63 21.35 42.00
CA GLU A 126 -20.52 22.73 42.52
C GLU A 126 -21.88 23.41 42.77
N GLU A 127 -23.02 22.80 42.38
CA GLU A 127 -24.37 23.37 42.62
C GLU A 127 -25.04 22.96 43.95
N ASP A 128 -24.42 22.10 44.77
CA ASP A 128 -24.99 21.58 46.04
C ASP A 128 -24.36 22.18 47.34
N LEU A 129 -23.76 23.37 47.29
CA LEU A 129 -23.24 24.10 48.48
C LEU A 129 -23.90 25.47 48.71
#